data_AF-A0A8J5R879-F1
#
_entry.id   AF-A0A8J5R879-F1
#
_cell.length_a   1.000
_cell.length_b   1.000
_cell.length_c   1.000
_cell.angle_alpha   90.00
_cell.angle_beta   90.00
_cell.angle_gamma   90.00
#
_symmetry.space_group_name_H-M   'P 1'
#
loop_
_entity.id
_entity.type
_entity.pdbx_description
1 polymer ?
#
loop_
_entity_poly.entity_id
_entity_poly.type
_entity_poly.pdbx_seq_one_letter_code
_entity_poly.pdbx_strand_id
1 'polypeptide(L)'
;MVSSMYENTSLICVVVLVELATTLMCIGMHNFSLALLISIIYVPIILFINPRKKESKSNFRKLLYFFWTLLHPFVIVSLIVMGYTFVHFSEDPIMEIFKKGIDASKKSFVFSIIDSMIYGNWLYNVTVSVLLPIWLILSNVIASKTD
;
A
#
# COMPACT_ATOMS: atom_id res chain seq x y z
N MET A 1 18.17 27.19 0.91
CA MET A 1 17.55 26.33 -0.14
C MET A 1 17.30 24.91 0.36
N VAL A 2 18.28 24.23 0.96
CA VAL A 2 18.11 22.90 1.59
C VAL A 2 17.04 22.90 2.71
N SER A 3 16.98 23.95 3.56
CA SER A 3 15.95 24.07 4.62
C SER A 3 14.51 24.10 4.08
N SER A 4 14.25 24.81 2.97
CA SER A 4 12.89 24.92 2.42
C SER A 4 12.41 23.61 1.78
N MET A 5 13.32 22.79 1.24
CA MET A 5 12.96 21.47 0.72
C MET A 5 12.54 20.50 1.84
N TYR A 6 13.19 20.56 3.01
CA TYR A 6 12.79 19.77 4.17
C TYR A 6 11.43 20.20 4.72
N GLU A 7 11.19 21.51 4.77
CA GLU A 7 9.88 22.06 5.18
C GLU A 7 8.78 21.58 4.24
N ASN A 8 8.98 21.69 2.92
CA ASN A 8 8.03 21.21 1.93
C ASN A 8 7.77 19.70 2.05
N THR A 9 8.81 18.89 2.23
CA THR A 9 8.68 17.43 2.40
C THR A 9 7.93 17.08 3.69
N SER A 10 8.20 17.81 4.78
CA SER A 10 7.48 17.63 6.04
C SER A 10 6.00 17.96 5.91
N LEU A 11 5.65 19.03 5.17
CA LEU A 11 4.26 19.40 4.90
C LEU A 11 3.54 18.33 4.08
N ILE A 12 4.20 17.78 3.06
CA ILE A 12 3.65 16.66 2.27
C ILE A 12 3.33 15.47 3.18
N CYS A 13 4.25 15.08 4.08
CA CYS A 13 3.99 14.00 5.02
C CYS A 13 2.78 14.28 5.94
N VAL A 14 2.62 15.52 6.40
CA VAL A 14 1.47 15.91 7.23
C VAL A 14 0.16 15.80 6.44
N VAL A 15 0.12 16.34 5.21
CA VAL A 15 -1.07 16.25 4.35
C VAL A 15 -1.45 14.80 4.08
N VAL A 16 -0.47 13.96 3.73
CA VAL A 16 -0.71 12.53 3.48
C VAL A 16 -1.22 11.80 4.73
N LEU A 17 -0.70 12.12 5.92
CA LEU A 17 -1.17 11.52 7.17
C LEU A 17 -2.63 11.92 7.48
N VAL A 18 -2.99 13.19 7.21
CA VAL A 18 -4.37 13.67 7.38
C VAL A 18 -5.30 12.97 6.38
N GLU A 19 -4.90 12.87 5.12
CA GLU A 19 -5.67 12.17 4.07
C GLU A 19 -5.84 10.68 4.37
N LEU A 20 -4.81 10.03 4.90
CA LEU A 20 -4.91 8.64 5.35
C LEU A 20 -5.88 8.52 6.53
N ALA A 21 -5.82 9.43 7.51
CA ALA A 21 -6.71 9.40 8.67
C ALA A 21 -8.18 9.60 8.28
N THR A 22 -8.48 10.55 7.39
CA THR A 22 -9.84 10.75 6.88
C THR A 22 -10.33 9.55 6.09
N THR A 23 -9.46 8.96 5.26
CA THR A 23 -9.77 7.73 4.52
C THR A 23 -10.07 6.56 5.45
N LEU A 24 -9.25 6.35 6.49
CA LEU A 24 -9.48 5.31 7.49
C LEU A 24 -10.79 5.52 8.25
N MET A 25 -11.16 6.77 8.53
CA MET A 25 -12.46 7.09 9.13
C MET A 25 -13.61 6.70 8.19
N CYS A 26 -13.55 7.09 6.90
CA CYS A 26 -14.55 6.72 5.90
C CYS A 26 -14.66 5.21 5.72
N ILE A 27 -13.52 4.51 5.59
CA ILE A 27 -13.47 3.05 5.53
C ILE A 27 -14.07 2.46 6.81
N GLY A 28 -13.77 3.01 7.98
CA GLY A 28 -14.27 2.53 9.26
C GLY A 28 -15.78 2.61 9.40
N MET A 29 -16.42 3.59 8.75
CA MET A 29 -17.87 3.70 8.66
C MET A 29 -18.50 2.56 7.83
N HIS A 30 -17.81 2.09 6.78
CA HIS A 30 -18.27 0.98 5.94
C HIS A 30 -17.88 -0.40 6.47
N ASN A 31 -16.64 -0.53 6.97
CA ASN A 31 -16.05 -1.76 7.43
C ASN A 31 -14.95 -1.45 8.47
N PHE A 32 -15.33 -1.48 9.75
CA PHE A 32 -14.43 -1.21 10.86
C PHE A 32 -13.22 -2.17 10.90
N SER A 33 -13.44 -3.47 10.65
CA SER A 33 -12.37 -4.47 10.69
C SER A 33 -11.31 -4.22 9.63
N LEU A 34 -11.73 -3.83 8.42
CA LEU A 34 -10.81 -3.49 7.33
C LEU A 34 -10.04 -2.19 7.63
N ALA A 35 -10.71 -1.17 8.18
CA ALA A 35 -10.04 0.07 8.63
C ALA A 35 -9.00 -0.20 9.71
N LEU A 36 -9.32 -1.04 10.69
CA LEU A 36 -8.41 -1.43 11.77
C LEU A 36 -7.20 -2.21 11.23
N LEU A 37 -7.41 -3.12 10.29
CA LEU A 37 -6.32 -3.86 9.66
C LEU A 37 -5.40 -2.93 8.86
N ILE A 38 -5.96 -2.02 8.05
CA ILE A 38 -5.16 -1.05 7.31
C ILE A 38 -4.40 -0.13 8.26
N SER A 39 -5.01 0.35 9.33
CA SER A 39 -4.37 1.28 10.26
C SER A 39 -3.19 0.65 11.00
N ILE A 40 -3.34 -0.59 11.50
CA ILE A 40 -2.26 -1.33 12.18
C ILE A 40 -1.06 -1.56 11.26
N ILE A 41 -1.29 -1.72 9.95
CA ILE A 41 -0.23 -2.00 8.98
C ILE A 41 0.41 -0.70 8.46
N TYR A 42 -0.40 0.23 7.95
CA TYR A 42 0.11 1.42 7.25
C TYR A 42 0.63 2.50 8.21
N VAL A 43 -0.10 2.81 9.29
CA VAL A 43 0.26 3.92 10.19
C VAL A 43 1.66 3.78 10.77
N PRO A 44 2.08 2.64 11.38
CA PRO A 44 3.42 2.56 11.95
C PRO A 44 4.51 2.72 10.90
N ILE A 45 4.34 2.14 9.70
CA ILE A 45 5.33 2.21 8.63
C ILE A 45 5.49 3.65 8.13
N ILE A 46 4.39 4.39 7.98
CA ILE A 46 4.42 5.80 7.55
C ILE A 46 5.10 6.68 8.60
N LEU A 47 4.87 6.45 9.89
CA LEU A 47 5.53 7.19 10.97
C LEU A 47 7.06 6.97 11.00
N PHE A 48 7.55 5.83 10.49
CA PHE A 48 8.99 5.61 10.33
C PHE A 48 9.63 6.35 9.15
N ILE A 49 8.82 6.92 8.23
CA ILE A 49 9.29 7.75 7.12
C ILE A 49 9.67 9.13 7.68
N ASN A 50 10.93 9.29 8.06
CA ASN A 50 11.45 10.55 8.60
C ASN A 50 12.19 11.37 7.53
N PRO A 51 11.72 12.58 7.18
CA PRO A 51 12.38 13.43 6.20
C PRO A 51 13.71 14.03 6.69
N ARG A 52 13.98 14.06 8.00
CA ARG A 52 15.10 14.80 8.60
C ARG A 52 16.40 14.02 8.81
N LYS A 53 16.40 12.68 8.65
CA LYS A 53 17.61 11.89 8.93
C LYS A 53 18.49 11.78 7.69
N LYS A 54 19.41 12.74 7.53
CA LYS A 54 20.47 12.76 6.50
C LYS A 54 21.41 11.54 6.57
N GLU A 55 21.46 10.84 7.72
CA GLU A 55 22.43 9.76 7.99
C GLU A 55 21.81 8.50 8.62
N SER A 56 20.52 8.20 8.38
CA SER A 56 20.02 6.89 8.82
C SER A 56 20.76 5.81 8.06
N LYS A 57 21.49 4.94 8.79
CA LYS A 57 22.25 3.78 8.28
C LYS A 57 21.56 3.24 7.02
N SER A 58 22.24 3.30 5.87
CA SER A 58 21.72 2.92 4.54
C SER A 58 20.86 1.64 4.54
N ASN A 59 21.20 0.68 5.40
CA ASN A 59 20.46 -0.58 5.59
C ASN A 59 19.01 -0.40 6.11
N PHE A 60 18.75 0.53 7.04
CA PHE A 60 17.39 0.77 7.55
C PHE A 60 16.48 1.37 6.48
N ARG A 61 17.02 2.30 5.68
CA ARG A 61 16.25 2.92 4.58
C ARG A 61 15.94 1.93 3.46
N LYS A 62 16.87 1.02 3.15
CA LYS A 62 16.63 -0.11 2.24
C LYS A 62 15.54 -1.06 2.76
N LEU A 63 15.58 -1.39 4.05
CA LEU A 63 14.58 -2.23 4.69
C LEU A 63 13.19 -1.57 4.66
N LEU A 64 13.11 -0.27 4.97
CA LEU A 64 11.89 0.50 4.89
C LEU A 64 11.34 0.53 3.45
N TYR A 65 12.19 0.74 2.46
CA TYR A 65 11.79 0.71 1.04
C TYR A 65 11.27 -0.67 0.61
N PHE A 66 11.89 -1.75 1.08
CA PHE A 66 11.42 -3.11 0.82
C PHE A 66 10.03 -3.37 1.42
N PHE A 67 9.83 -3.06 2.71
CA PHE A 67 8.52 -3.20 3.35
C PHE A 67 7.47 -2.29 2.71
N TRP A 68 7.84 -1.06 2.34
CA TRP A 68 6.94 -0.15 1.64
C TRP A 68 6.52 -0.68 0.27
N THR A 69 7.43 -1.32 -0.46
CA THR A 69 7.14 -1.95 -1.75
C THR A 69 6.16 -3.12 -1.59
N LEU A 70 6.31 -3.92 -0.54
CA LEU A 70 5.35 -4.99 -0.23
C LEU A 70 3.96 -4.46 0.11
N LEU A 71 3.86 -3.24 0.64
CA LEU A 71 2.60 -2.57 0.93
C LEU A 71 1.92 -1.94 -0.29
N HIS A 72 2.49 -2.05 -1.48
CA HIS A 72 1.82 -1.55 -2.67
C HIS A 72 0.42 -2.22 -2.81
N PRO A 73 -0.67 -1.46 -3.04
CA PRO A 73 -2.02 -2.02 -2.98
C PRO A 73 -2.25 -3.24 -3.88
N PHE A 74 -1.69 -3.22 -5.10
CA PHE A 74 -1.79 -4.35 -6.03
C PHE A 74 -0.91 -5.54 -5.62
N VAL A 75 0.20 -5.31 -4.91
CA VAL A 75 1.05 -6.39 -4.38
C VAL A 75 0.31 -7.10 -3.25
N ILE A 76 -0.30 -6.34 -2.33
CA ILE A 76 -1.11 -6.91 -1.23
C ILE A 76 -2.21 -7.82 -1.79
N VAL A 77 -2.99 -7.34 -2.77
CA VAL A 77 -4.06 -8.14 -3.38
C VAL A 77 -3.50 -9.40 -4.04
N SER A 78 -2.40 -9.28 -4.79
CA SER A 78 -1.75 -10.43 -5.43
C SER A 78 -1.26 -11.46 -4.41
N LEU A 79 -0.70 -11.01 -3.28
CA LEU A 79 -0.25 -11.89 -2.20
C LEU A 79 -1.42 -12.61 -1.52
N ILE A 80 -2.55 -11.92 -1.29
CA ILE A 80 -3.77 -12.52 -0.73
C ILE A 80 -4.32 -13.58 -1.68
N VAL A 81 -4.45 -13.27 -2.98
CA VAL A 81 -4.94 -14.20 -3.99
C VAL A 81 -4.00 -15.41 -4.14
N MET A 82 -2.68 -15.17 -4.13
CA MET A 82 -1.68 -16.23 -4.17
C MET A 82 -1.76 -17.14 -2.93
N GLY A 83 -1.87 -16.56 -1.74
CA GLY A 83 -2.03 -17.31 -0.49
C GLY A 83 -3.31 -18.15 -0.47
N TYR A 84 -4.42 -17.57 -0.94
CA TYR A 84 -5.68 -18.30 -1.09
C TYR A 84 -5.56 -19.46 -2.08
N THR A 85 -4.89 -19.22 -3.22
CA THR A 85 -4.63 -20.27 -4.22
C THR A 85 -3.76 -21.38 -3.65
N PHE A 86 -2.74 -21.05 -2.86
CA PHE A 86 -1.85 -22.02 -2.22
C PHE A 86 -2.60 -22.93 -1.22
N VAL A 87 -3.50 -22.37 -0.42
CA VAL A 87 -4.31 -23.17 0.53
C VAL A 87 -5.30 -24.07 -0.21
N HIS A 88 -5.87 -23.60 -1.32
CA HIS A 88 -6.91 -24.35 -2.05
C HIS A 88 -6.34 -25.45 -2.95
N PHE A 89 -5.16 -25.25 -3.53
CA PHE A 89 -4.50 -26.18 -4.45
C PHE A 89 -3.23 -26.79 -3.85
N SER A 90 -3.25 -27.10 -2.56
CA SER A 90 -2.08 -27.60 -1.81
C SER A 90 -1.55 -28.95 -2.31
N GLU A 91 -2.35 -29.68 -3.09
CA GLU A 91 -1.99 -30.98 -3.69
C GLU A 91 -1.19 -30.85 -5.00
N ASP A 92 -1.20 -29.67 -5.63
CA ASP A 92 -0.54 -29.43 -6.90
C ASP A 92 0.96 -29.11 -6.72
N PRO A 93 1.80 -29.32 -7.74
CA PRO A 93 3.18 -28.89 -7.68
C PRO A 93 3.28 -27.35 -7.60
N ILE A 94 4.24 -26.85 -6.81
CA ILE A 94 4.43 -25.42 -6.50
C ILE A 94 4.45 -24.53 -7.77
N MET A 95 5.05 -25.03 -8.84
CA MET A 95 5.14 -24.29 -10.11
C MET A 95 3.77 -24.10 -10.78
N GLU A 96 2.87 -25.08 -10.66
CA GLU A 96 1.50 -24.98 -11.16
C GLU A 96 0.64 -24.07 -10.28
N ILE A 97 0.81 -24.14 -8.96
CA ILE A 97 0.16 -23.22 -8.01
C ILE A 97 0.53 -21.77 -8.35
N PHE A 98 1.82 -21.50 -8.63
CA PHE A 98 2.27 -20.15 -8.96
C PHE A 98 1.64 -19.62 -10.26
N LYS A 99 1.56 -20.46 -11.31
CA LYS A 99 0.87 -20.11 -12.57
C LYS A 99 -0.61 -19.82 -12.33
N LYS A 100 -1.29 -20.71 -11.59
CA LYS A 100 -2.71 -20.54 -11.23
C LYS A 100 -2.93 -19.27 -10.42
N GLY A 101 -2.05 -18.95 -9.47
CA GLY A 101 -2.12 -17.75 -8.64
C GLY A 101 -1.91 -16.46 -9.43
N ILE A 102 -0.99 -16.44 -10.39
CA ILE A 102 -0.84 -15.29 -11.31
C ILE A 102 -2.09 -15.08 -12.15
N ASP A 103 -2.64 -16.15 -12.73
CA ASP A 103 -3.84 -16.03 -13.57
C ASP A 103 -5.08 -15.66 -12.74
N ALA A 104 -5.18 -16.15 -11.51
CA ALA A 104 -6.20 -15.75 -10.55
C ALA A 104 -6.06 -14.26 -10.17
N SER A 105 -4.84 -13.77 -9.98
CA SER A 105 -4.58 -12.36 -9.66
C SER A 105 -5.01 -11.43 -10.80
N LYS A 106 -4.69 -11.79 -12.05
CA LYS A 106 -5.15 -11.03 -13.24
C LYS A 106 -6.68 -10.95 -13.29
N LYS A 107 -7.36 -12.09 -13.09
CA LYS A 107 -8.83 -12.16 -13.07
C LYS A 107 -9.41 -11.35 -11.92
N SER A 108 -8.79 -11.41 -10.74
CA SER A 108 -9.22 -10.65 -9.56
C SER A 108 -9.22 -9.15 -9.80
N PHE A 109 -8.22 -8.60 -10.50
CA PHE A 109 -8.21 -7.18 -10.84
C PHE A 109 -9.31 -6.79 -11.83
N VAL A 110 -9.56 -7.61 -12.85
CA VAL A 110 -10.66 -7.34 -13.78
C VAL A 110 -12.01 -7.41 -13.07
N PHE A 111 -12.19 -8.41 -12.19
CA PHE A 111 -13.42 -8.53 -11.42
C PHE A 111 -13.61 -7.41 -10.41
N SER A 112 -12.57 -6.88 -9.78
CA SER A 112 -12.72 -5.74 -8.86
C SER A 112 -13.16 -4.46 -9.58
N ILE A 113 -12.70 -4.24 -10.82
CA ILE A 113 -13.18 -3.14 -11.68
C ILE A 113 -14.66 -3.35 -12.01
N ILE A 114 -15.03 -4.54 -12.49
CA ILE A 114 -16.41 -4.88 -12.84
C ILE A 114 -17.32 -4.71 -11.62
N ASP A 115 -16.87 -5.18 -10.45
CA ASP A 115 -17.61 -5.09 -9.21
C ASP A 115 -17.83 -3.63 -8.76
N SER A 116 -16.85 -2.77 -9.00
CA SER A 116 -17.00 -1.34 -8.78
C SER A 116 -17.97 -0.68 -9.77
N MET A 117 -17.89 -1.01 -11.06
CA MET A 117 -18.68 -0.37 -12.11
C MET A 117 -20.14 -0.86 -12.15
N ILE A 118 -20.38 -2.14 -11.91
CA ILE A 118 -21.70 -2.76 -12.00
C ILE A 118 -22.40 -2.76 -10.65
N TYR A 119 -21.72 -3.21 -9.59
CA TYR A 119 -22.31 -3.39 -8.27
C TYR A 119 -22.04 -2.21 -7.34
N GLY A 120 -21.31 -1.20 -7.79
CA GLY A 120 -20.99 -0.02 -6.99
C GLY A 120 -20.07 -0.32 -5.82
N ASN A 121 -19.27 -1.39 -5.88
CA ASN A 121 -18.30 -1.67 -4.82
C ASN A 121 -17.28 -0.52 -4.71
N TRP A 122 -17.21 0.07 -3.52
CA TRP A 122 -16.38 1.23 -3.22
C TRP A 122 -14.89 0.90 -3.08
N LEU A 123 -14.55 -0.37 -2.80
CA LEU A 123 -13.20 -0.77 -2.40
C LEU A 123 -12.16 -0.50 -3.49
N TYR A 124 -12.47 -0.82 -4.75
CA TYR A 124 -11.58 -0.54 -5.89
C TYR A 124 -11.33 0.96 -6.04
N ASN A 125 -12.38 1.78 -5.97
CA ASN A 125 -12.28 3.23 -6.11
C ASN A 125 -11.43 3.87 -5.01
N VAL A 126 -11.63 3.50 -3.75
CA VAL A 126 -10.81 4.00 -2.63
C VAL A 126 -9.35 3.55 -2.77
N THR A 127 -9.13 2.31 -3.21
CA THR A 127 -7.77 1.78 -3.40
C THR A 127 -7.00 2.55 -4.48
N VAL A 128 -7.62 2.77 -5.64
CA VAL A 128 -6.95 3.41 -6.78
C VAL A 128 -6.91 4.94 -6.66
N SER A 129 -7.94 5.56 -6.08
CA SER A 129 -8.05 7.02 -6.03
C SER A 129 -7.39 7.64 -4.81
N VAL A 130 -7.13 6.86 -3.76
CA VAL A 130 -6.58 7.39 -2.50
C VAL A 130 -5.35 6.61 -2.04
N LEU A 131 -5.47 5.30 -1.81
CA LEU A 131 -4.35 4.52 -1.26
C LEU A 131 -3.16 4.46 -2.22
N LEU A 132 -3.40 4.32 -3.53
CA LEU A 132 -2.34 4.29 -4.53
C LEU A 132 -1.60 5.65 -4.66
N PRO A 133 -2.29 6.81 -4.77
CA PRO A 133 -1.62 8.11 -4.71
C PRO A 133 -0.81 8.35 -3.44
N ILE A 134 -1.38 8.04 -2.26
CA ILE A 134 -0.66 8.11 -0.98
C ILE A 134 0.61 7.27 -1.04
N TRP A 135 0.51 6.04 -1.57
CA TRP A 135 1.64 5.16 -1.73
C TRP A 135 2.74 5.76 -2.62
N LEU A 136 2.35 6.33 -3.77
CA LEU A 136 3.27 6.94 -4.73
C LEU A 136 3.99 8.17 -4.16
N ILE A 137 3.27 9.06 -3.47
CA ILE A 137 3.82 10.27 -2.87
C ILE A 137 4.89 9.89 -1.84
N LEU A 138 4.57 8.97 -0.93
CA LEU A 138 5.52 8.54 0.10
C LEU A 138 6.68 7.72 -0.47
N SER A 139 6.45 6.94 -1.53
CA SER A 139 7.54 6.28 -2.28
C SER A 139 8.55 7.30 -2.80
N ASN A 140 8.09 8.44 -3.33
CA ASN A 140 8.97 9.54 -3.75
C ASN A 140 9.71 10.17 -2.57
N VAL A 141 9.05 10.37 -1.43
CA VAL A 141 9.71 10.87 -0.21
C VAL A 141 10.81 9.92 0.25
N ILE A 142 10.55 8.60 0.29
CA ILE A 142 11.55 7.60 0.68
C ILE A 142 12.71 7.53 -0.33
N ALA A 143 12.42 7.63 -1.63
CA ALA A 143 13.42 7.56 -2.70
C ALA A 143 14.24 8.85 -2.86
N SER A 144 13.72 10.00 -2.43
CA SER A 144 14.41 11.29 -2.56
C SER A 144 15.77 11.27 -1.85
N LYS A 145 16.84 11.46 -2.63
CA LYS A 145 18.17 11.75 -2.07
C LYS A 145 18.18 13.23 -1.70
N THR A 146 18.27 13.51 -0.41
CA THR A 146 18.56 14.86 0.07
C THR A 146 20.06 15.08 -0.05
N ASP A 147 20.48 15.51 -1.24
CA ASP A 147 21.83 16.04 -1.48
C ASP A 147 22.00 17.36 -0.69
#